data_AF-A0A7X9HBV9-F1
#
_entry.id   AF-A0A7X9HBV9-F1
#
_cell.length_a   1.000
_cell.length_b   1.000
_cell.length_c   1.000
_cell.angle_alpha   90.00
_cell.angle_beta   90.00
_cell.angle_gamma   90.00
#
_symmetry.space_group_name_H-M   'P 1'
#
loop_
_entity.id
_entity.type
_entity.pdbx_description
1 polymer ?
#
loop_
_entity_poly.entity_id
_entity_poly.type
_entity_poly.pdbx_seq_one_letter_code
_entity_poly.pdbx_strand_id
1 'polypeptide(L)'
;MKINKLCWLMAIVAIVGCTNKQKEVPEETTTLSGLKRSNFQTIVDGDSTDLYVLKNANGIEVCVTNYGGRIVSVMVPDKDGTMQDVVLGFDSIQDYINIPNNFGATIGR
;
A
#
# COMPACT_ATOMS: atom_id res chain seq x y z
N MET A 1 31.35 34.66 -41.32
CA MET A 1 31.52 33.23 -40.98
C MET A 1 31.30 32.95 -39.48
N LYS A 2 30.10 33.21 -38.92
CA LYS A 2 29.80 32.96 -37.49
C LYS A 2 28.55 32.10 -37.24
N ILE A 3 27.93 31.54 -38.29
CA ILE A 3 26.71 30.72 -38.18
C ILE A 3 27.00 29.22 -37.96
N ASN A 4 28.11 28.69 -38.47
CA ASN A 4 28.48 27.28 -38.24
C ASN A 4 28.88 26.94 -36.79
N LYS A 5 29.36 27.92 -36.01
CA LYS A 5 29.70 27.71 -34.60
C LYS A 5 28.46 27.72 -33.69
N LEU A 6 27.37 28.37 -34.11
CA LEU A 6 26.12 28.43 -33.35
C LEU A 6 25.31 27.14 -33.46
N CYS A 7 25.37 26.46 -34.63
CA CYS A 7 24.76 25.14 -34.80
C CYS A 7 25.48 24.03 -34.01
N TRP A 8 26.80 24.16 -33.78
CA TRP A 8 27.55 23.21 -32.96
C TRP A 8 27.29 23.35 -31.45
N LEU A 9 26.89 24.53 -30.96
CA LEU A 9 26.50 24.70 -29.56
C LEU A 9 25.11 24.14 -29.24
N MET A 10 24.17 24.12 -30.20
CA MET A 10 22.85 23.50 -29.99
C MET A 10 22.89 21.96 -29.96
N ALA A 11 23.89 21.33 -30.59
CA ALA A 11 24.00 19.88 -30.64
C ALA A 11 24.47 19.26 -29.29
N ILE A 12 25.20 20.02 -28.47
CA ILE A 12 25.73 19.51 -27.18
C ILE A 12 24.64 19.50 -26.09
N VAL A 13 23.64 20.39 -26.17
CA VAL A 13 22.52 20.46 -25.21
C VAL A 13 21.56 19.29 -25.36
N ALA A 14 21.50 18.64 -26.53
CA ALA A 14 20.60 17.52 -26.79
C ALA A 14 21.08 16.17 -26.19
N ILE A 15 22.35 16.04 -25.80
CA ILE A 15 22.92 14.77 -25.36
C ILE A 15 22.82 14.59 -23.83
N VAL A 16 22.58 15.67 -23.08
CA VAL A 16 22.45 15.64 -21.60
C VAL A 16 21.01 15.30 -21.15
N GLY A 17 20.05 15.19 -22.08
CA GLY A 17 18.64 14.95 -21.80
C GLY A 17 18.23 13.51 -21.49
N CYS A 18 19.13 12.53 -21.59
CA CYS A 18 18.84 11.12 -21.26
C CYS A 18 19.59 10.67 -20.00
N THR A 19 19.31 11.33 -18.87
CA THR A 19 19.68 10.77 -17.55
C THR A 19 18.48 10.02 -17.00
N ASN A 20 18.66 8.71 -16.91
CA ASN A 20 17.98 7.80 -15.99
C ASN A 20 16.44 7.73 -16.13
N LYS A 21 15.96 6.80 -16.99
CA LYS A 21 14.65 6.18 -16.76
C LYS A 21 14.74 5.40 -15.45
N GLN A 22 14.43 6.07 -14.34
CA GLN A 22 14.03 5.39 -13.11
C GLN A 22 12.91 4.44 -13.52
N LYS A 23 13.13 3.13 -13.35
CA LYS A 23 12.02 2.18 -13.37
C LYS A 23 11.05 2.69 -12.32
N GLU A 24 9.90 3.20 -12.75
CA GLU A 24 8.75 3.40 -11.88
C GLU A 24 8.45 2.02 -11.29
N VAL A 25 8.89 1.80 -10.05
CA VAL A 25 8.37 0.70 -9.24
C VAL A 25 6.88 0.98 -9.17
N PRO A 26 5.99 0.07 -9.61
CA PRO A 26 4.56 0.29 -9.51
C PRO A 26 4.26 0.67 -8.07
N GLU A 27 3.80 1.90 -7.86
CA GLU A 27 3.51 2.43 -6.53
C GLU A 27 2.39 1.54 -5.97
N GLU A 28 2.75 0.66 -5.05
CA GLU A 28 1.81 -0.26 -4.44
C GLU A 28 0.73 0.58 -3.74
N THR A 29 -0.50 0.48 -4.21
CA THR A 29 -1.62 1.25 -3.67
C THR A 29 -1.85 0.87 -2.21
N THR A 30 -1.57 1.77 -1.29
CA THR A 30 -1.81 1.59 0.14
C THR A 30 -3.28 1.85 0.49
N THR A 31 -3.73 1.26 1.59
CA THR A 31 -5.04 1.57 2.20
C THR A 31 -5.03 2.96 2.85
N LEU A 32 -6.19 3.46 3.29
CA LEU A 32 -6.29 4.71 4.05
C LEU A 32 -5.52 4.65 5.37
N SER A 33 -5.38 3.46 5.95
CA SER A 33 -4.55 3.18 7.14
C SER A 33 -3.08 2.92 6.81
N GLY A 34 -2.66 2.99 5.55
CA GLY A 34 -1.26 2.78 5.14
C GLY A 34 -0.84 1.32 4.97
N LEU A 35 -1.78 0.36 5.05
CA LEU A 35 -1.49 -1.05 4.85
C LEU A 35 -1.12 -1.34 3.39
N LYS A 36 -0.21 -2.28 3.20
CA LYS A 36 0.22 -2.80 1.90
C LYS A 36 -0.33 -4.20 1.72
N ARG A 37 -1.05 -4.46 0.63
CA ARG A 37 -1.65 -5.79 0.37
C ARG A 37 -0.57 -6.87 0.30
N SER A 38 0.59 -6.58 -0.27
CA SER A 38 1.70 -7.53 -0.37
C SER A 38 2.19 -8.03 1.00
N ASN A 39 2.12 -7.20 2.05
CA ASN A 39 2.49 -7.60 3.41
C ASN A 39 1.55 -8.64 4.03
N PHE A 40 0.40 -8.90 3.40
CA PHE A 40 -0.59 -9.88 3.86
C PHE A 40 -0.62 -11.15 3.00
N GLN A 41 0.22 -11.22 1.97
CA GLN A 41 0.24 -12.33 1.01
C GLN A 41 1.38 -13.30 1.33
N THR A 42 1.04 -14.50 1.80
CA THR A 42 1.96 -15.61 2.00
C THR A 42 1.22 -16.94 1.97
N ILE A 43 1.93 -18.06 2.18
CA ILE A 43 1.34 -19.38 2.42
C ILE A 43 1.50 -19.74 3.90
N VAL A 44 0.39 -20.04 4.56
CA VAL A 44 0.34 -20.51 5.96
C VAL A 44 -0.37 -21.86 5.96
N ASP A 45 0.31 -22.90 6.45
CA ASP A 45 -0.23 -24.26 6.54
C ASP A 45 -0.81 -24.83 5.23
N GLY A 46 -0.30 -24.37 4.08
CA GLY A 46 -0.73 -24.80 2.75
C GLY A 46 -1.79 -23.89 2.11
N ASP A 47 -2.36 -22.95 2.86
CA ASP A 47 -3.35 -22.00 2.36
C ASP A 47 -2.75 -20.62 2.12
N SER A 48 -3.23 -19.93 1.07
CA SER A 48 -2.80 -18.58 0.75
C SER A 48 -3.52 -17.52 1.59
N THR A 49 -2.79 -16.57 2.13
CA THR A 49 -3.35 -15.39 2.81
C THR A 49 -3.42 -14.18 1.88
N ASP A 50 -4.33 -13.25 2.15
CA ASP A 50 -4.48 -11.99 1.42
C ASP A 50 -5.15 -10.90 2.30
N LEU A 51 -5.18 -9.67 1.79
CA LEU A 51 -5.91 -8.53 2.36
C LEU A 51 -7.02 -8.07 1.40
N TYR A 52 -8.22 -7.92 1.94
CA TYR A 52 -9.43 -7.46 1.25
C TYR A 52 -9.82 -6.09 1.79
N VAL A 53 -10.10 -5.15 0.89
CA VAL A 53 -10.45 -3.77 1.23
C VAL A 53 -11.91 -3.52 0.83
N LEU A 54 -12.75 -3.23 1.82
CA LEU A 54 -14.16 -2.91 1.65
C LEU A 54 -14.35 -1.41 1.80
N LYS A 55 -15.05 -0.77 0.86
CA LYS A 55 -15.35 0.67 0.89
C LYS A 55 -16.84 0.89 0.75
N ASN A 56 -17.38 1.87 1.48
CA ASN A 56 -18.76 2.32 1.29
C ASN A 56 -18.81 3.72 0.64
N ALA A 57 -20.01 4.16 0.28
CA ALA A 57 -20.24 5.47 -0.34
C ALA A 57 -19.90 6.66 0.58
N ASN A 58 -19.76 6.44 1.89
CA ASN A 58 -19.46 7.47 2.88
C ASN A 58 -17.95 7.58 3.18
N GLY A 59 -17.10 6.88 2.40
CA GLY A 59 -15.63 6.94 2.56
C GLY A 59 -15.08 6.08 3.69
N ILE A 60 -15.92 5.29 4.38
CA ILE A 60 -15.46 4.30 5.36
C ILE A 60 -14.73 3.17 4.62
N GLU A 61 -13.59 2.77 5.16
CA GLU A 61 -12.78 1.67 4.64
C GLU A 61 -12.55 0.62 5.74
N VAL A 62 -12.82 -0.65 5.43
CA VAL A 62 -12.54 -1.78 6.31
C VAL A 62 -11.59 -2.73 5.61
N CYS A 63 -10.48 -3.05 6.26
CA CYS A 63 -9.51 -4.02 5.77
C CYS A 63 -9.66 -5.35 6.52
N VAL A 64 -9.77 -6.45 5.79
CA VAL A 64 -9.97 -7.79 6.32
C VAL A 64 -8.94 -8.74 5.73
N THR A 65 -8.32 -9.59 6.53
CA THR A 65 -7.52 -10.71 6.02
C THR A 65 -8.30 -12.02 6.12
N ASN A 66 -8.10 -12.91 5.14
CA ASN A 66 -8.65 -14.28 5.19
C ASN A 66 -7.93 -15.17 6.22
N TYR A 67 -6.82 -14.74 6.80
CA TYR A 67 -6.19 -15.43 7.93
C TYR A 67 -7.01 -15.22 9.21
N GLY A 68 -7.77 -16.24 9.61
CA GLY A 68 -8.67 -16.19 10.76
C GLY A 68 -9.85 -15.22 10.61
N GLY A 69 -10.14 -14.77 9.38
CA GLY A 69 -11.21 -13.81 9.08
C GLY A 69 -11.09 -12.55 9.92
N ARG A 70 -9.90 -11.94 9.97
CA ARG A 70 -9.57 -10.85 10.90
C ARG A 70 -9.89 -9.48 10.31
N ILE A 71 -10.54 -8.62 11.09
CA ILE A 71 -10.57 -7.18 10.84
C ILE A 71 -9.19 -6.61 11.20
N VAL A 72 -8.50 -6.03 10.23
CA VAL A 72 -7.15 -5.47 10.38
C VAL A 72 -7.19 -3.97 10.66
N SER A 73 -8.11 -3.26 10.01
CA SER A 73 -8.24 -1.80 10.10
C SER A 73 -9.68 -1.37 9.79
N VAL A 74 -10.16 -0.32 10.46
CA VAL A 74 -11.48 0.30 10.26
C VAL A 74 -11.29 1.81 10.26
N MET A 75 -11.22 2.40 9.08
CA MET A 75 -11.08 3.85 8.91
C MET A 75 -12.47 4.48 8.89
N VAL A 76 -12.75 5.34 9.88
CA VAL A 76 -14.01 6.08 10.01
C VAL A 76 -13.75 7.57 10.31
N PRO A 77 -14.61 8.49 9.88
CA PRO A 77 -14.45 9.91 10.20
C PRO A 77 -14.81 10.18 11.67
N ASP A 78 -14.04 11.06 12.31
CA ASP A 78 -14.38 11.65 13.60
C ASP A 78 -15.41 12.79 13.45
N LYS A 79 -15.68 13.51 14.55
CA LYS A 79 -16.65 14.63 14.56
C LYS A 79 -16.30 15.79 13.62
N ASP A 80 -15.03 15.93 13.23
CA ASP A 80 -14.53 16.98 12.34
C ASP A 80 -14.33 16.44 10.92
N GLY A 81 -14.68 15.16 10.67
CA GLY A 81 -14.51 14.50 9.37
C GLY A 81 -13.11 13.90 9.15
N THR A 82 -12.24 13.91 10.16
CA THR A 82 -10.89 13.35 10.04
C THR A 82 -10.96 11.85 10.15
N MET A 83 -10.43 11.13 9.15
CA MET A 83 -10.42 9.67 9.15
C MET A 83 -9.44 9.13 10.19
N GLN A 84 -9.89 8.20 11.01
CA GLN A 84 -9.08 7.53 12.04
C GLN A 84 -9.30 6.02 11.98
N ASP A 85 -8.23 5.26 12.23
CA ASP A 85 -8.35 3.83 12.48
C ASP A 85 -8.83 3.61 13.91
N VAL A 86 -9.94 2.88 14.08
CA VAL A 86 -10.58 2.67 15.38
C VAL A 86 -10.42 1.25 15.92
N VAL A 87 -9.60 0.42 15.28
CA VAL A 87 -9.27 -0.93 15.76
C VAL A 87 -7.77 -1.11 15.94
N LEU A 88 -7.38 -2.07 16.78
CA LEU A 88 -5.99 -2.50 16.89
C LEU A 88 -5.70 -3.59 15.85
N GLY A 89 -4.53 -3.52 15.23
CA GLY A 89 -4.06 -4.49 14.25
C GLY A 89 -2.56 -4.37 14.01
N PHE A 90 -2.05 -5.21 13.11
CA PHE A 90 -0.67 -5.17 12.63
C PHE A 90 -0.61 -4.87 11.13
N ASP A 91 0.56 -4.42 10.67
CA ASP A 91 0.81 -4.03 9.28
C ASP A 91 1.20 -5.20 8.36
N SER A 92 1.31 -6.42 8.90
CA SER A 92 1.72 -7.61 8.17
C SER A 92 1.06 -8.89 8.69
N ILE A 93 0.91 -9.88 7.81
CA ILE A 93 0.46 -11.22 8.20
C ILE A 93 1.43 -11.90 9.16
N GLN A 94 2.73 -11.60 9.03
CA GLN A 94 3.78 -12.25 9.82
C GLN A 94 3.65 -11.90 11.31
N ASP A 95 3.24 -10.68 11.63
CA ASP A 95 3.01 -10.25 13.01
C ASP A 95 1.80 -10.96 13.63
N TYR A 96 0.73 -11.17 12.85
CA TYR A 96 -0.42 -11.95 13.30
C TYR A 96 -0.08 -13.42 13.59
N ILE A 97 0.92 -13.98 12.90
CA ILE A 97 1.39 -15.36 13.12
C ILE A 97 2.32 -15.42 14.34
N ASN A 98 3.24 -14.46 14.47
CA ASN A 98 4.34 -14.56 15.43
C ASN A 98 4.02 -13.99 16.81
N ILE A 99 3.10 -13.04 16.91
CA ILE A 99 2.75 -12.36 18.15
C ILE A 99 1.45 -12.98 18.69
N PRO A 100 1.43 -13.60 19.89
CA PRO A 100 0.20 -14.15 20.45
C PRO A 100 -0.88 -13.08 20.64
N ASN A 101 -1.98 -13.17 19.88
CA ASN A 101 -3.08 -12.21 19.93
C ASN A 101 -4.37 -12.79 19.33
N ASN A 102 -5.49 -12.13 19.62
CA ASN A 102 -6.80 -12.37 19.00
C ASN A 102 -7.39 -11.11 18.35
N PHE A 103 -6.55 -10.16 17.93
CA PHE A 103 -7.03 -8.91 17.33
C PHE A 103 -7.81 -9.17 16.05
N GLY A 104 -9.01 -8.61 16.00
CA GLY A 104 -9.92 -8.66 14.87
C GLY A 104 -10.45 -10.05 14.49
N ALA A 105 -10.02 -11.12 15.16
CA ALA A 105 -10.29 -12.49 14.73
C ALA A 105 -11.75 -12.90 14.91
N THR A 106 -12.23 -13.70 13.97
CA THR A 106 -13.48 -14.44 14.17
C THR A 106 -13.18 -15.64 15.06
N ILE A 107 -13.78 -15.69 16.26
CA ILE A 107 -13.56 -16.77 17.22
C ILE A 107 -14.64 -17.85 17.05
N GLY A 108 -14.22 -19.10 16.87
CA GLY A 108 -15.11 -20.24 16.57
C GLY A 108 -14.56 -21.59 17.08
N ARG A 109 -15.31 -22.67 16.82
CA ARG A 109 -15.08 -24.04 17.33
C ARG A 109 -14.95 -25.04 16.20
#